data_AF-A0A653IHT7-F1
#
_entry.id   AF-A0A653IHT7-F1
#
_cell.length_a   1.000
_cell.length_b   1.000
_cell.length_c   1.000
_cell.angle_alpha   90.00
_cell.angle_beta   90.00
_cell.angle_gamma   90.00
#
_symmetry.space_group_name_H-M   'P 1'
#
loop_
_entity.id
_entity.type
_entity.pdbx_description
1 polymer ?
#
loop_
_entity_poly.entity_id
_entity_poly.type
_entity_poly.pdbx_seq_one_letter_code
_entity_poly.pdbx_strand_id
1 'polypeptide(L)'
;MTQPDLSSLQIEESSIRVKTTFDADKTKRYLRSYIFDDIEEGTHVAAMIYTPRTTDAFLSGTTTQRAYNLMKKHVSAPVKQYDIISLMPDLLVSEDLPFAQASYDEINYQFVEQTLQQVRAKNGVVLCGWGSPGRLMHHLPAFEDLFNEYADILYCSGITSKGEPNHLRLTVDDSPMITYREMQQKAKKLRRK
;
A
#
# COMPACT_ATOMS: atom_id res chain seq x y z
N MET A 1 38.67 22.56 -15.69
CA MET A 1 37.75 21.42 -15.55
C MET A 1 37.40 20.95 -16.95
N THR A 2 37.82 19.75 -17.34
CA THR A 2 37.51 19.13 -18.64
C THR A 2 36.08 18.61 -18.62
N GLN A 3 35.30 18.90 -19.66
CA GLN A 3 33.93 18.39 -19.83
C GLN A 3 33.97 16.84 -19.85
N PRO A 4 33.06 16.15 -19.14
CA PRO A 4 32.97 14.71 -19.24
C PRO A 4 32.60 14.31 -20.67
N ASP A 5 33.32 13.34 -21.22
CA ASP A 5 33.10 12.80 -22.55
C ASP A 5 31.76 12.06 -22.61
N LEU A 6 30.76 12.73 -23.20
CA LEU A 6 29.40 12.24 -23.34
C LEU A 6 29.31 10.99 -24.24
N SER A 7 30.35 10.68 -25.02
CA SER A 7 30.38 9.49 -25.88
C SER A 7 30.48 8.16 -25.11
N SER A 8 30.78 8.22 -23.81
CA SER A 8 30.82 7.09 -22.89
C SER A 8 29.54 6.88 -22.08
N LEU A 9 28.55 7.77 -22.22
CA LEU A 9 27.27 7.63 -21.52
C LEU A 9 26.42 6.55 -22.20
N GLN A 10 26.38 5.37 -21.60
CA GLN A 10 25.28 4.43 -21.85
C GLN A 10 24.00 5.04 -21.30
N ILE A 11 23.10 5.45 -22.20
CA ILE A 11 21.74 5.82 -21.87
C ILE A 11 20.93 4.52 -21.84
N GLU A 12 20.59 4.03 -20.65
CA GLU A 12 19.59 2.97 -20.49
C GLU A 12 18.20 3.58 -20.60
N GLU A 13 17.46 3.20 -21.65
CA GLU A 13 16.06 3.58 -21.80
C GLU A 13 15.18 2.65 -20.94
N SER A 14 14.76 3.14 -19.77
CA SER A 14 13.75 2.46 -18.95
C SER A 14 12.35 2.89 -19.38
N SER A 15 11.44 1.93 -19.57
CA SER A 15 10.02 2.22 -19.86
C SER A 15 9.13 1.74 -18.72
N ILE A 16 8.22 2.62 -18.29
CA ILE A 16 7.25 2.31 -17.23
C ILE A 16 5.85 2.35 -17.82
N ARG A 17 5.16 1.23 -17.79
CA ARG A 17 3.74 1.15 -18.16
C ARG A 17 2.88 1.36 -16.92
N VAL A 18 1.94 2.28 -17.04
CA VAL A 18 0.99 2.61 -15.96
C VAL A 18 -0.39 2.07 -16.34
N LYS A 19 -0.91 1.12 -15.55
CA LYS A 19 -2.29 0.62 -15.67
C LYS A 19 -3.10 1.14 -14.49
N THR A 20 -4.25 1.75 -14.75
CA THR A 20 -5.18 2.14 -13.68
C THR A 20 -6.54 1.50 -13.90
N THR A 21 -6.99 0.72 -12.93
CA THR A 21 -8.35 0.16 -12.88
C THR A 21 -9.16 1.04 -11.95
N PHE A 22 -10.27 1.59 -12.45
CA PHE A 22 -11.19 2.43 -11.68
C PHE A 22 -12.56 1.77 -11.57
N ASP A 23 -13.20 1.93 -10.42
CA ASP A 23 -14.62 1.67 -10.25
C ASP A 23 -15.40 2.89 -10.77
N ALA A 24 -16.17 2.73 -11.86
CA ALA A 24 -16.88 3.84 -12.50
C ALA A 24 -18.02 4.39 -11.63
N ASP A 25 -18.66 3.52 -10.84
CA ASP A 25 -19.79 3.89 -9.99
C ASP A 25 -19.33 4.53 -8.68
N LYS A 26 -18.06 4.32 -8.32
CA LYS A 26 -17.47 4.83 -7.09
C LYS A 26 -16.24 5.63 -7.42
N THR A 27 -16.46 6.94 -7.50
CA THR A 27 -15.59 8.02 -8.00
C THR A 27 -14.08 7.99 -7.65
N LYS A 28 -13.61 7.14 -6.72
CA LYS A 28 -12.31 7.27 -6.02
C LYS A 28 -11.64 5.96 -5.61
N ARG A 29 -12.12 4.82 -6.13
CA ARG A 29 -11.47 3.51 -5.91
C ARG A 29 -10.64 3.17 -7.12
N TYR A 30 -9.36 2.91 -6.89
CA TYR A 30 -8.51 2.47 -7.97
C TYR A 30 -7.35 1.59 -7.51
N LEU A 31 -6.99 0.67 -8.40
CA LEU A 31 -5.72 -0.03 -8.41
C LEU A 31 -4.86 0.65 -9.49
N ARG A 32 -3.72 1.21 -9.09
CA ARG A 32 -2.73 1.75 -10.03
C ARG A 32 -1.48 0.89 -9.99
N SER A 33 -1.14 0.29 -11.12
CA SER A 33 0.04 -0.54 -11.31
C SER A 33 1.09 0.20 -12.12
N TYR A 34 2.30 0.28 -11.60
CA TYR A 34 3.51 0.67 -12.32
C TYR A 34 4.27 -0.59 -12.68
N ILE A 35 4.44 -0.85 -13.97
CA ILE A 35 5.11 -2.04 -14.49
C ILE A 35 6.37 -1.60 -15.19
N PHE A 36 7.50 -2.10 -14.72
CA PHE A 36 8.83 -1.83 -15.24
C PHE A 36 9.11 -2.88 -16.31
N ASP A 37 8.84 -2.52 -17.58
CA ASP A 37 8.86 -3.47 -18.69
C ASP A 37 10.30 -3.89 -19.07
N ASP A 38 11.29 -3.13 -18.62
CA ASP A 38 12.73 -3.42 -18.73
C ASP A 38 13.21 -4.52 -17.77
N ILE A 39 12.38 -4.94 -16.81
CA ILE A 39 12.70 -5.99 -15.84
C ILE A 39 12.03 -7.30 -16.27
N GLU A 40 12.79 -8.23 -16.84
CA GLU A 40 12.28 -9.55 -17.24
C GLU A 40 11.87 -10.41 -16.04
N GLU A 41 12.75 -10.54 -15.04
CA GLU A 41 12.50 -11.24 -13.79
C GLU A 41 12.61 -10.28 -12.60
N GLY A 42 11.56 -10.20 -11.79
CA GLY A 42 11.54 -9.34 -10.63
C GLY A 42 10.38 -9.63 -9.70
N THR A 43 10.40 -8.96 -8.56
CA THR A 43 9.37 -9.06 -7.54
C THR A 43 8.20 -8.14 -7.83
N HIS A 44 7.08 -8.38 -7.14
CA HIS A 44 5.88 -7.58 -7.18
C HIS A 44 5.64 -7.03 -5.79
N VAL A 45 5.62 -5.71 -5.63
CA VAL A 45 5.31 -5.06 -4.35
C VAL A 45 4.01 -4.29 -4.43
N ALA A 46 3.35 -4.08 -3.30
CA ALA A 46 2.13 -3.28 -3.27
C ALA A 46 2.04 -2.36 -2.05
N ALA A 47 1.48 -1.16 -2.20
CA ALA A 47 1.13 -0.28 -1.10
C ALA A 47 -0.39 -0.18 -0.97
N MET A 48 -0.90 -0.51 0.22
CA MET A 48 -2.31 -0.31 0.57
C MET A 48 -2.48 1.01 1.28
N ILE A 49 -3.26 1.89 0.69
CA ILE A 49 -3.38 3.27 1.13
C ILE A 49 -4.83 3.63 1.36
N TYR A 50 -5.16 3.92 2.62
CA TYR A 50 -6.50 4.32 3.01
C TYR A 50 -6.62 5.85 3.03
N THR A 51 -7.52 6.39 2.23
CA THR A 51 -7.71 7.85 2.12
C THR A 51 -8.86 8.32 3.02
N PRO A 52 -8.65 9.36 3.85
CA PRO A 52 -9.64 9.85 4.79
C PRO A 52 -10.70 10.76 4.18
N ARG A 53 -10.44 11.31 3.00
CA ARG A 53 -11.29 12.30 2.36
C ARG A 53 -11.45 11.95 0.90
N THR A 54 -12.67 12.16 0.41
CA THR A 54 -12.95 12.07 -1.02
C THR A 54 -12.04 13.02 -1.80
N THR A 55 -11.57 14.15 -1.27
CA THR A 55 -10.67 15.06 -2.01
C THR A 55 -9.24 14.55 -2.20
N ASP A 56 -8.80 13.57 -1.39
CA ASP A 56 -7.40 13.14 -1.31
C ASP A 56 -7.15 11.81 -2.05
N ALA A 57 -8.05 11.43 -2.96
CA ALA A 57 -7.98 10.15 -3.67
C ALA A 57 -6.68 9.99 -4.48
N PHE A 58 -6.10 11.09 -4.96
CA PHE A 58 -4.82 11.07 -5.65
C PHE A 58 -3.69 11.26 -4.66
N LEU A 59 -2.92 10.20 -4.48
CA LEU A 59 -1.69 10.28 -3.71
C LEU A 59 -0.67 11.14 -4.43
N SER A 60 -0.07 12.07 -3.68
CA SER A 60 1.13 12.78 -4.10
C SER A 60 2.20 11.75 -4.52
N GLY A 61 2.87 11.99 -5.64
CA GLY A 61 3.98 11.16 -6.11
C GLY A 61 5.07 10.96 -5.06
N THR A 62 5.20 11.90 -4.11
CA THR A 62 6.14 11.76 -2.99
C THR A 62 5.75 10.63 -2.03
N THR A 63 4.47 10.45 -1.72
CA THR A 63 4.02 9.36 -0.82
C THR A 63 4.22 8.01 -1.48
N THR A 64 3.89 7.91 -2.77
CA THR A 64 4.00 6.65 -3.52
C THR A 64 5.46 6.26 -3.71
N GLN A 65 6.36 7.23 -3.94
CA GLN A 65 7.80 7.01 -4.04
C GLN A 65 8.42 6.57 -2.71
N ARG A 66 8.05 7.20 -1.58
CA ARG A 66 8.53 6.78 -0.25
C ARG A 66 8.11 5.34 0.07
N ALA A 67 6.85 4.99 -0.20
CA ALA A 67 6.36 3.63 -0.02
C ALA A 67 7.16 2.62 -0.87
N TYR A 68 7.44 2.96 -2.14
CA TYR A 68 8.29 2.16 -3.01
C TYR A 68 9.71 1.98 -2.43
N ASN A 69 10.36 3.08 -2.01
CA ASN A 69 11.71 3.05 -1.46
C ASN A 69 11.82 2.17 -0.22
N LEU A 70 10.81 2.19 0.64
CA LEU A 70 10.75 1.35 1.83
C LEU A 70 10.62 -0.12 1.46
N MET A 71 9.63 -0.48 0.63
CA MET A 71 9.42 -1.88 0.23
C MET A 71 10.63 -2.45 -0.52
N LYS A 72 11.29 -1.64 -1.34
CA LYS A 72 12.51 -2.04 -2.07
C LYS A 72 13.63 -2.51 -1.12
N LYS A 73 13.70 -2.00 0.12
CA LYS A 73 14.67 -2.45 1.14
C LYS A 73 14.37 -3.86 1.68
N HIS A 74 13.17 -4.38 1.44
CA HIS A 74 12.68 -5.65 1.99
C HIS A 74 12.50 -6.75 0.94
N VAL A 75 12.98 -6.54 -0.28
CA VAL A 75 12.94 -7.52 -1.37
C VAL A 75 14.34 -7.72 -1.93
N SER A 76 14.66 -8.96 -2.31
CA SER A 76 16.00 -9.32 -2.80
C SER A 76 16.16 -9.17 -4.32
N ALA A 77 15.06 -9.09 -5.07
CA ALA A 77 15.05 -8.95 -6.52
C ALA A 77 14.60 -7.54 -6.93
N PRO A 78 14.96 -7.08 -8.15
CA PRO A 78 14.42 -5.85 -8.72
C PRO A 78 12.89 -5.85 -8.70
N VAL A 79 12.27 -4.68 -8.47
CA VAL A 79 10.81 -4.55 -8.47
C VAL A 79 10.31 -4.44 -9.91
N LYS A 80 9.65 -5.49 -10.42
CA LYS A 80 9.04 -5.52 -11.75
C LYS A 80 7.66 -4.86 -11.78
N GLN A 81 6.91 -4.98 -10.68
CA GLN A 81 5.58 -4.38 -10.56
C GLN A 81 5.40 -3.73 -9.19
N TYR A 82 4.85 -2.52 -9.19
CA TYR A 82 4.45 -1.80 -8.00
C TYR A 82 2.97 -1.40 -8.09
N ASP A 83 2.15 -2.01 -7.25
CA ASP A 83 0.73 -1.71 -7.15
C ASP A 83 0.41 -0.73 -6.02
N ILE A 84 -0.51 0.18 -6.29
CA ILE A 84 -1.05 1.13 -5.32
C ILE A 84 -2.55 0.87 -5.24
N ILE A 85 -2.98 0.37 -4.09
CA ILE A 85 -4.38 0.09 -3.81
C ILE A 85 -4.92 1.27 -3.01
N SER A 86 -5.74 2.10 -3.64
CA SER A 86 -6.46 3.17 -2.96
C SER A 86 -7.77 2.64 -2.41
N LEU A 87 -7.84 2.55 -1.09
CA LEU A 87 -8.99 2.03 -0.37
C LEU A 87 -9.80 3.20 0.20
N MET A 88 -10.98 3.43 -0.40
CA MET A 88 -11.97 4.38 0.10
C MET A 88 -13.19 3.60 0.59
N PRO A 89 -13.57 3.73 1.88
CA PRO A 89 -14.83 3.14 2.35
C PRO A 89 -16.00 3.73 1.56
N ASP A 90 -17.06 2.94 1.42
CA ASP A 90 -18.35 3.48 1.02
C ASP A 90 -18.90 4.33 2.18
N LEU A 91 -18.65 5.64 2.15
CA LEU A 91 -19.29 6.56 3.07
C LEU A 91 -20.62 6.92 2.43
N LEU A 92 -21.71 6.35 2.93
CA LEU A 92 -23.03 6.94 2.72
C LEU A 92 -22.89 8.43 3.06
N VAL A 93 -23.30 9.29 2.13
CA VAL A 93 -23.21 10.75 2.22
C VAL A 93 -23.98 11.21 3.46
N SER A 94 -23.31 11.22 4.60
CA SER A 94 -23.79 11.81 5.84
C SER A 94 -22.93 13.03 6.07
N GLU A 95 -23.58 14.19 6.14
CA GLU A 95 -22.93 15.47 6.43
C GLU A 95 -22.35 15.49 7.87
N ASP A 96 -22.73 14.53 8.71
CA ASP A 96 -22.17 14.26 10.02
C ASP A 96 -21.15 13.11 9.95
N LEU A 97 -19.89 13.46 9.67
CA LEU A 97 -18.75 12.54 9.68
C LEU A 97 -18.16 12.33 11.09
N PRO A 98 -18.87 11.61 12.00
CA PRO A 98 -18.16 10.72 12.91
C PRO A 98 -18.80 9.33 12.87
N PHE A 99 -18.09 8.37 12.29
CA PHE A 99 -18.41 6.93 12.29
C PHE A 99 -19.57 6.49 11.39
N ALA A 100 -19.51 6.81 10.08
CA ALA A 100 -20.19 5.95 9.11
C ALA A 100 -19.66 4.51 9.29
N GLN A 101 -20.53 3.56 9.61
CA GLN A 101 -20.18 2.15 9.60
C GLN A 101 -19.73 1.82 8.16
N ALA A 102 -18.48 1.39 7.99
CA ALA A 102 -18.04 0.90 6.70
C ALA A 102 -18.86 -0.36 6.38
N SER A 103 -19.65 -0.31 5.31
CA SER A 103 -20.25 -1.51 4.75
C SER A 103 -19.17 -2.43 4.18
N TYR A 104 -19.43 -3.74 4.18
CA TYR A 104 -18.57 -4.67 3.47
C TYR A 104 -18.54 -4.32 1.98
N ASP A 105 -17.33 -4.35 1.43
CA ASP A 105 -17.04 -3.86 0.10
C ASP A 105 -16.35 -4.94 -0.71
N GLU A 106 -17.16 -5.73 -1.40
CA GLU A 106 -16.72 -6.93 -2.11
C GLU A 106 -15.69 -6.62 -3.20
N ILE A 107 -15.86 -5.52 -3.94
CA ILE A 107 -14.93 -5.12 -5.01
C ILE A 107 -13.54 -4.80 -4.43
N ASN A 108 -13.49 -3.99 -3.37
CA ASN A 108 -12.22 -3.68 -2.72
C ASN A 108 -11.61 -4.93 -2.06
N TYR A 109 -12.43 -5.80 -1.48
CA TYR A 109 -11.97 -7.07 -0.94
C TYR A 109 -11.29 -7.91 -2.03
N GLN A 110 -11.95 -8.10 -3.18
CA GLN A 110 -11.40 -8.87 -4.31
C GLN A 110 -10.10 -8.24 -4.85
N PHE A 111 -10.03 -6.91 -4.96
CA PHE A 111 -8.77 -6.26 -5.38
C PHE A 111 -7.63 -6.49 -4.39
N VAL A 112 -7.91 -6.38 -3.09
CA VAL A 112 -6.90 -6.61 -2.04
C VAL A 112 -6.48 -8.07 -2.04
N GLU A 113 -7.42 -9.00 -2.06
CA GLU A 113 -7.15 -10.44 -2.08
C GLU A 113 -6.31 -10.85 -3.29
N GLN A 114 -6.71 -10.43 -4.50
CA GLN A 114 -5.96 -10.73 -5.72
C GLN A 114 -4.54 -10.13 -5.68
N THR A 115 -4.39 -8.91 -5.16
CA THR A 115 -3.07 -8.28 -5.06
C THR A 115 -2.19 -9.02 -4.04
N LEU A 116 -2.73 -9.40 -2.88
CA LEU A 116 -1.99 -10.17 -1.87
C LEU A 116 -1.54 -11.54 -2.41
N GLN A 117 -2.42 -12.24 -3.12
CA GLN A 117 -2.10 -13.51 -3.78
C GLN A 117 -0.96 -13.35 -4.79
N GLN A 118 -1.04 -12.34 -5.66
CA GLN A 118 -0.03 -12.10 -6.70
C GLN A 118 1.33 -11.69 -6.10
N VAL A 119 1.33 -10.78 -5.13
CA VAL A 119 2.53 -10.35 -4.42
C VAL A 119 3.19 -11.53 -3.71
N ARG A 120 2.42 -12.37 -3.01
CA ARG A 120 2.93 -13.57 -2.36
C ARG A 120 3.56 -14.54 -3.35
N ALA A 121 2.87 -14.81 -4.47
CA ALA A 121 3.36 -15.71 -5.51
C ALA A 121 4.65 -15.22 -6.19
N LYS A 122 4.98 -13.93 -6.05
CA LYS A 122 6.20 -13.30 -6.58
C LYS A 122 7.22 -12.95 -5.50
N ASN A 123 7.10 -13.56 -4.31
CA ASN A 123 8.00 -13.34 -3.16
C ASN A 123 8.18 -11.85 -2.82
N GLY A 124 7.13 -11.06 -2.99
CA GLY A 124 7.16 -9.64 -2.70
C GLY A 124 6.58 -9.31 -1.33
N VAL A 125 6.46 -8.00 -1.09
CA VAL A 125 5.96 -7.45 0.17
C VAL A 125 4.89 -6.43 -0.09
N VAL A 126 4.01 -6.26 0.89
CA VAL A 126 2.94 -5.27 0.86
C VAL A 126 3.10 -4.32 2.03
N LEU A 127 3.15 -3.02 1.74
CA LEU A 127 3.16 -1.97 2.76
C LEU A 127 1.73 -1.57 3.13
N CYS A 128 1.34 -1.83 4.38
CA CYS A 128 0.12 -1.33 5.01
C CYS A 128 0.37 -0.01 5.72
N GLY A 129 -0.46 0.99 5.46
CA GLY A 129 -0.62 2.10 6.40
C GLY A 129 -2.03 2.66 6.41
N TRP A 130 -2.57 2.82 7.61
CA TRP A 130 -3.99 3.15 7.80
C TRP A 130 -4.14 4.62 8.15
N GLY A 131 -5.10 5.28 7.50
CA GLY A 131 -5.74 6.45 8.09
C GLY A 131 -7.13 6.15 8.61
N SER A 132 -7.74 7.09 9.33
CA SER A 132 -9.19 7.04 9.62
C SER A 132 -9.92 7.37 8.32
N PRO A 133 -10.33 6.41 7.47
CA PRO A 133 -11.28 5.30 7.70
C PRO A 133 -10.79 3.86 7.43
N GLY A 134 -9.52 3.63 7.08
CA GLY A 134 -8.97 2.29 6.90
C GLY A 134 -9.08 1.39 8.12
N ARG A 135 -9.09 2.01 9.31
CA ARG A 135 -9.49 1.38 10.57
C ARG A 135 -10.86 0.67 10.47
N LEU A 136 -11.84 1.29 9.83
CA LEU A 136 -13.22 0.76 9.76
C LEU A 136 -13.30 -0.49 8.87
N MET A 137 -12.62 -0.49 7.72
CA MET A 137 -12.60 -1.67 6.85
C MET A 137 -11.77 -2.80 7.43
N HIS A 138 -10.65 -2.48 8.09
CA HIS A 138 -9.81 -3.49 8.71
C HIS A 138 -10.50 -4.21 9.89
N HIS A 139 -11.43 -3.55 10.58
CA HIS A 139 -12.20 -4.18 11.66
C HIS A 139 -13.38 -5.04 11.15
N LEU A 140 -13.59 -5.13 9.84
CA LEU A 140 -14.51 -6.12 9.29
C LEU A 140 -13.85 -7.51 9.34
N PRO A 141 -14.53 -8.55 9.86
CA PRO A 141 -13.94 -9.88 10.03
C PRO A 141 -13.27 -10.44 8.77
N ALA A 142 -13.89 -10.25 7.60
CA ALA A 142 -13.34 -10.73 6.34
C ALA A 142 -11.95 -10.13 6.01
N PHE A 143 -11.75 -8.83 6.23
CA PHE A 143 -10.44 -8.20 6.01
C PHE A 143 -9.44 -8.59 7.09
N GLU A 144 -9.87 -8.76 8.34
CA GLU A 144 -9.00 -9.23 9.42
C GLU A 144 -8.48 -10.64 9.14
N ASP A 145 -9.34 -11.55 8.72
CA ASP A 145 -8.99 -12.92 8.35
C ASP A 145 -8.04 -12.95 7.15
N LEU A 146 -8.34 -12.18 6.10
CA LEU A 146 -7.45 -12.02 4.95
C LEU A 146 -6.07 -11.51 5.37
N PHE A 147 -6.00 -10.49 6.24
CA PHE A 147 -4.70 -9.92 6.64
C PHE A 147 -3.93 -10.87 7.55
N ASN A 148 -4.62 -11.69 8.34
CA ASN A 148 -4.00 -12.76 9.12
C ASN A 148 -3.40 -13.85 8.22
N GLU A 149 -4.06 -14.22 7.13
CA GLU A 149 -3.59 -15.20 6.15
C GLU A 149 -2.28 -14.77 5.46
N TYR A 150 -2.16 -13.48 5.14
CA TYR A 150 -1.01 -12.89 4.43
C TYR A 150 -0.04 -12.13 5.36
N ALA A 151 -0.11 -12.35 6.67
CA ALA A 151 0.66 -11.59 7.66
C ALA A 151 2.19 -11.67 7.50
N ASP A 152 2.69 -12.66 6.77
CA ASP A 152 4.11 -12.89 6.43
C ASP A 152 4.65 -11.92 5.38
N ILE A 153 3.80 -11.44 4.47
CA ILE A 153 4.18 -10.48 3.42
C ILE A 153 3.71 -9.05 3.71
N LEU A 154 2.84 -8.87 4.71
CA LEU A 154 2.35 -7.55 5.13
C LEU A 154 3.34 -6.87 6.08
N TYR A 155 3.72 -5.64 5.77
CA TYR A 155 4.59 -4.79 6.58
C TYR A 155 3.98 -3.44 6.81
N CYS A 156 4.19 -2.84 7.98
CA CYS A 156 3.73 -1.49 8.25
C CYS A 156 4.87 -0.61 8.81
N SER A 157 4.79 0.70 8.58
CA SER A 157 5.79 1.70 9.01
C SER A 157 5.62 2.12 10.48
N GLY A 158 5.65 1.13 11.37
CA GLY A 158 5.41 1.31 12.80
C GLY A 158 3.93 1.20 13.20
N ILE A 159 3.66 1.57 14.46
CA ILE A 159 2.38 1.34 15.13
C ILE A 159 1.94 2.58 15.91
N THR A 160 0.65 2.90 15.86
CA THR A 160 0.02 3.97 16.64
C THR A 160 -0.15 3.55 18.11
N SER A 161 -0.50 4.50 18.98
CA SER A 161 -0.84 4.21 20.38
C SER A 161 -2.05 3.29 20.54
N LYS A 162 -2.90 3.16 19.51
CA LYS A 162 -4.07 2.27 19.49
C LYS A 162 -3.75 0.85 19.02
N GLY A 163 -2.49 0.59 18.64
CA GLY A 163 -2.08 -0.70 18.12
C GLY A 163 -2.44 -0.91 16.64
N GLU A 164 -2.43 0.17 15.85
CA GLU A 164 -2.79 0.15 14.43
C GLU A 164 -1.57 0.58 13.58
N PRO A 165 -1.41 0.12 12.33
CA PRO A 165 -0.44 0.66 11.39
C PRO A 165 -0.47 2.17 11.26
N ASN A 166 0.70 2.79 11.18
CA ASN A 166 0.81 4.23 10.95
C ASN A 166 0.25 4.63 9.57
N HIS A 167 -0.18 5.89 9.45
CA HIS A 167 -0.53 6.46 8.15
C HIS A 167 0.71 6.53 7.24
N LEU A 168 0.57 6.13 5.97
CA LEU A 168 1.68 6.22 5.01
C LEU A 168 2.20 7.63 4.77
N ARG A 169 1.35 8.65 4.91
CA ARG A 169 1.78 10.06 4.79
C ARG A 169 2.79 10.49 5.86
N LEU A 170 2.81 9.79 7.00
CA LEU A 170 3.73 10.07 8.11
C LEU A 170 5.04 9.30 7.95
N THR A 171 5.12 8.43 6.96
CA THR A 171 6.29 7.63 6.70
C THR A 171 7.36 8.45 6.01
N VAL A 172 8.60 8.34 6.51
CA VAL A 172 9.83 8.83 5.90
C VAL A 172 10.69 7.67 5.38
N ASP A 173 11.67 7.93 4.52
CA ASP A 173 12.44 6.90 3.82
C ASP A 173 13.15 5.90 4.76
N ASP A 174 13.50 6.31 5.98
CA ASP A 174 14.17 5.46 6.99
C ASP A 174 13.24 4.98 8.11
N SER A 175 11.92 5.03 7.88
CA SER A 175 10.97 4.49 8.85
C SER A 175 11.20 2.99 9.04
N PRO A 176 11.29 2.49 10.29
CA PRO A 176 11.38 1.05 10.51
C PRO A 176 10.11 0.37 10.00
N MET A 177 10.29 -0.69 9.22
CA MET A 177 9.18 -1.58 8.85
C MET A 177 9.13 -2.75 9.82
N ILE A 178 7.93 -3.07 10.26
CA ILE A 178 7.65 -4.26 11.06
C ILE A 178 6.62 -5.10 10.32
N THR A 179 6.70 -6.42 10.45
CA THR A 179 5.69 -7.31 9.90
C THR A 179 4.35 -7.09 10.60
N TYR A 180 3.27 -7.42 9.90
CA TYR A 180 1.92 -7.34 10.46
C TYR A 180 1.77 -8.21 11.70
N ARG A 181 2.41 -9.39 11.72
CA ARG A 181 2.48 -10.27 12.90
C ARG A 181 3.14 -9.61 14.11
N GLU A 182 4.27 -8.94 13.92
CA GLU A 182 4.94 -8.19 15.00
C GLU A 182 4.09 -7.03 15.51
N MET A 183 3.41 -6.33 14.59
CA MET A 183 2.47 -5.26 14.93
C MET A 183 1.36 -5.80 15.85
N GLN A 184 0.72 -6.92 15.50
CA GLN A 184 -0.33 -7.54 16.32
C GLN A 184 0.16 -7.91 17.73
N GLN A 185 1.38 -8.42 17.85
CA GLN A 185 1.99 -8.72 19.14
C GLN A 185 2.23 -7.45 19.98
N LYS A 186 2.68 -6.36 19.35
CA LYS A 186 2.84 -5.06 20.00
C LYS A 186 1.50 -4.45 20.41
N ALA A 187 0.47 -4.53 19.56
CA ALA A 187 -0.89 -4.06 19.84
C ALA A 187 -1.50 -4.75 21.07
N LYS A 188 -1.32 -6.08 21.20
CA LYS A 188 -1.76 -6.85 22.38
C LYS A 188 -1.13 -6.34 23.68
N LYS A 189 0.13 -5.88 23.65
CA LYS A 189 0.81 -5.30 24.83
C LYS A 189 0.28 -3.91 25.17
N LEU A 190 -0.09 -3.11 24.18
CA LEU A 190 -0.65 -1.76 24.38
C LEU A 190 -2.04 -1.81 25.03
N ARG A 191 -2.90 -2.76 24.64
CA ARG A 191 -4.25 -2.92 25.24
C ARG A 191 -4.25 -3.40 26.70
N ARG A 192 -3.11 -3.83 27.23
CA ARG A 192 -2.95 -4.30 28.62
C ARG A 192 -2.46 -3.20 29.58
N LYS A 193 -2.11 -2.02 29.07
CA LYS A 193 -1.73 -0.84 29.85
C LYS A 193 -2.91 0.12 29.95
#